data_AF-Q97TS1-F1
#
_entry.id   AF-Q97TS1-F1
#
_cell.length_a   1.000
_cell.length_b   1.000
_cell.length_c   1.000
_cell.angle_alpha   90.00
_cell.angle_beta   90.00
_cell.angle_gamma   90.00
#
_symmetry.space_group_name_H-M   'P 1'
#
loop_
_entity.id
_entity.type
_entity.pdbx_description
1 polymer ?
#
loop_
_entity_poly.entity_id
_entity_poly.type
_entity_poly.pdbx_seq_one_letter_code
_entity_poly.pdbx_strand_id
1 'polypeptide(L)'
;MGIKSVSPIKACNKAFYSKDEKNSKDSFYNKLKKTINTNEDENILEEINSEPTEDKEEDLLLYRVLKKDGFKLKGHSFSWVRENCNLVIFPPITAPGHLRKQFKDYISTLNLKDKEKNDIGFSIVAQYALYIKENPKETMKAYSNEAMSKLILNLLEYNEKYKKRTDKLSIIRYENTRLVLNRLLDYINTKH
;
A
#
# COMPACT_ATOMS: atom_id res chain seq x y z
N MET A 1 -43.30 -54.07 -10.69
CA MET A 1 -42.67 -52.91 -11.35
C MET A 1 -41.33 -52.67 -10.65
N GLY A 2 -40.24 -53.12 -11.26
CA GLY A 2 -38.89 -53.09 -10.67
C GLY A 2 -38.08 -51.89 -11.19
N ILE A 3 -37.44 -51.17 -10.27
CA ILE A 3 -36.55 -50.04 -10.57
C ILE A 3 -35.30 -50.63 -11.24
N LYS A 4 -35.06 -50.28 -12.51
CA LYS A 4 -33.84 -50.65 -13.23
C LYS A 4 -32.68 -49.81 -12.70
N SER A 5 -31.65 -50.49 -12.22
CA SER A 5 -30.39 -49.91 -11.76
C SER A 5 -29.68 -49.15 -12.87
N VAL A 6 -29.20 -47.95 -12.54
CA VAL A 6 -28.36 -47.15 -13.42
C VAL A 6 -26.94 -47.73 -13.39
N SER A 7 -26.40 -48.05 -14.56
CA SER A 7 -25.04 -48.55 -14.73
C SER A 7 -24.00 -47.46 -14.44
N PRO A 8 -22.84 -47.81 -13.84
CA PRO A 8 -21.81 -46.83 -13.52
C PRO A 8 -21.13 -46.32 -14.80
N ILE A 9 -21.07 -45.01 -14.93
CA ILE A 9 -20.33 -44.33 -16.00
C ILE A 9 -18.84 -44.60 -15.78
N LYS A 10 -18.21 -45.32 -16.71
CA LYS A 10 -16.75 -45.47 -16.76
C LYS A 10 -16.11 -44.10 -16.94
N ALA A 11 -15.27 -43.71 -16.00
CA ALA A 11 -14.38 -42.56 -16.15
C ALA A 11 -13.45 -42.81 -17.34
N CYS A 12 -13.74 -42.17 -18.46
CA CYS A 12 -12.77 -41.96 -19.52
C CYS A 12 -12.34 -40.51 -19.38
N ASN A 13 -11.10 -40.25 -18.99
CA ASN A 13 -10.30 -39.23 -19.64
C ASN A 13 -8.82 -39.43 -19.33
N LYS A 14 -8.09 -39.47 -20.44
CA LYS A 14 -6.66 -39.62 -20.63
C LYS A 14 -5.85 -38.86 -19.56
N ALA A 15 -4.83 -39.54 -19.06
CA ALA A 15 -3.70 -38.90 -18.40
C ALA A 15 -3.10 -37.84 -19.34
N PHE A 16 -3.38 -36.57 -19.07
CA PHE A 16 -2.52 -35.50 -19.54
C PHE A 16 -1.30 -35.49 -18.63
N TYR A 17 -0.20 -36.01 -19.14
CA TYR A 17 1.12 -35.65 -18.63
C TYR A 17 1.27 -34.12 -18.80
N SER A 18 1.00 -33.36 -17.74
CA SER A 18 1.44 -31.98 -17.66
C SER A 18 2.94 -31.99 -17.35
N LYS A 19 3.75 -31.98 -18.41
CA LYS A 19 5.17 -31.63 -18.29
C LYS A 19 5.28 -30.17 -17.87
N ASP A 20 6.00 -29.97 -16.78
CA ASP A 20 6.76 -28.79 -16.36
C ASP A 20 6.03 -27.45 -16.24
N GLU A 21 5.86 -27.05 -14.98
CA GLU A 21 5.72 -25.67 -14.53
C GLU A 21 6.79 -24.77 -15.15
N LYS A 22 6.39 -23.88 -16.07
CA LYS A 22 7.14 -22.65 -16.35
C LYS A 22 6.22 -21.44 -16.46
N ASN A 23 6.39 -20.55 -15.48
CA ASN A 23 6.15 -19.10 -15.47
C ASN A 23 4.71 -18.57 -15.57
N SER A 24 4.03 -18.52 -14.41
CA SER A 24 2.88 -17.61 -14.20
C SER A 24 3.27 -16.12 -14.18
N LYS A 25 4.59 -15.80 -14.11
CA LYS A 25 5.12 -14.42 -14.16
C LYS A 25 4.93 -13.75 -15.53
N ASP A 26 4.86 -14.51 -16.63
CA ASP A 26 4.86 -13.95 -17.99
C ASP A 26 3.51 -13.37 -18.44
N SER A 27 2.39 -13.93 -17.96
CA SER A 27 1.04 -13.46 -18.33
C SER A 27 0.77 -12.03 -17.86
N PHE A 28 1.23 -11.71 -16.65
CA PHE A 28 1.06 -10.38 -16.06
C PHE A 28 2.04 -9.36 -16.63
N TYR A 29 3.31 -9.73 -16.79
CA TYR A 29 4.34 -8.89 -17.40
C TYR A 29 3.98 -8.47 -18.83
N ASN A 30 3.45 -9.41 -19.62
CA ASN A 30 3.03 -9.12 -21.00
C ASN A 30 1.78 -8.23 -21.08
N LYS A 31 0.86 -8.32 -20.12
CA LYS A 31 -0.24 -7.34 -19.99
C LYS A 31 0.28 -5.97 -19.58
N LEU A 32 1.33 -5.92 -18.76
CA LEU A 32 1.98 -4.68 -18.31
C LEU A 32 2.71 -3.97 -19.45
N LYS A 33 3.53 -4.69 -20.23
CA LYS A 33 4.23 -4.15 -21.41
C LYS A 33 3.27 -3.56 -22.43
N LYS A 34 2.09 -4.15 -22.61
CA LYS A 34 1.05 -3.63 -23.51
C LYS A 34 0.43 -2.30 -23.08
N THR A 35 0.55 -1.91 -21.82
CA THR A 35 -0.10 -0.70 -21.27
C THR A 35 0.84 0.52 -21.30
N ILE A 36 2.10 0.34 -21.68
CA ILE A 36 3.18 1.31 -21.43
C ILE A 36 3.91 1.57 -22.75
N ASN A 37 4.00 2.85 -23.14
CA ASN A 37 4.38 3.25 -24.51
C ASN A 37 5.67 4.10 -24.58
N THR A 38 6.61 3.91 -23.65
CA THR A 38 7.93 4.59 -23.65
C THR A 38 9.00 3.78 -22.92
N ASN A 39 10.24 3.74 -23.44
CA ASN A 39 11.41 3.09 -22.81
C ASN A 39 11.71 3.62 -21.38
N GLU A 40 11.32 4.85 -21.05
CA GLU A 40 11.49 5.45 -19.71
C GLU A 40 10.79 4.65 -18.60
N ASP A 41 9.66 4.03 -18.93
CA ASP A 41 8.86 3.27 -17.96
C ASP A 41 9.40 1.85 -17.76
N GLU A 42 10.19 1.32 -18.70
CA GLU A 42 10.78 -0.02 -18.57
C GLU A 42 11.82 -0.04 -17.43
N ASN A 43 12.66 0.99 -17.34
CA ASN A 43 13.65 1.14 -16.26
C ASN A 43 12.98 1.24 -14.87
N ILE A 44 11.87 1.97 -14.77
CA ILE A 44 11.11 2.13 -13.52
C ILE A 44 10.50 0.80 -13.09
N LEU A 45 9.96 0.04 -14.04
CA LEU A 45 9.43 -1.29 -13.76
C LEU A 45 10.53 -2.28 -13.39
N GLU A 46 11.70 -2.22 -14.03
CA GLU A 46 12.85 -3.04 -13.66
C GLU A 46 13.31 -2.75 -12.22
N GLU A 47 13.40 -1.49 -11.84
CA GLU A 47 13.69 -1.06 -10.47
C GLU A 47 12.68 -1.64 -9.48
N ILE A 48 11.38 -1.43 -9.70
CA ILE A 48 10.33 -2.00 -8.84
C ILE A 48 10.39 -3.53 -8.84
N ASN A 49 10.75 -4.16 -9.96
CA ASN A 49 10.85 -5.61 -10.05
C ASN A 49 12.02 -6.19 -9.26
N SER A 50 13.05 -5.38 -8.99
CA SER A 50 14.23 -5.74 -8.20
C SER A 50 14.02 -5.61 -6.68
N GLU A 51 12.96 -4.92 -6.25
CA GLU A 51 12.58 -4.80 -4.84
C GLU A 51 12.21 -6.17 -4.23
N PRO A 52 12.32 -6.33 -2.90
CA PRO A 52 11.80 -7.49 -2.19
C PRO A 52 10.33 -7.75 -2.53
N THR A 53 9.94 -9.04 -2.55
CA THR A 53 8.57 -9.45 -2.93
C THR A 53 7.49 -8.73 -2.12
N GLU A 54 7.76 -8.46 -0.83
CA GLU A 54 6.83 -7.78 0.08
C GLU A 54 6.62 -6.29 -0.22
N ASP A 55 7.59 -5.63 -0.85
CA ASP A 55 7.54 -4.21 -1.20
C ASP A 55 7.02 -3.99 -2.63
N LYS A 56 7.43 -4.88 -3.53
CA LYS A 56 7.15 -4.84 -4.96
C LYS A 56 5.67 -4.65 -5.32
N GLU A 57 4.77 -5.37 -4.67
CA GLU A 57 3.33 -5.26 -4.97
C GLU A 57 2.79 -3.85 -4.69
N GLU A 58 3.20 -3.26 -3.56
CA GLU A 58 2.73 -1.95 -3.15
C GLU A 58 3.39 -0.84 -3.97
N ASP A 59 4.66 -1.00 -4.34
CA ASP A 59 5.35 -0.10 -5.26
C ASP A 59 4.70 -0.09 -6.66
N LEU A 60 4.29 -1.24 -7.17
CA LEU A 60 3.55 -1.32 -8.44
C LEU A 60 2.18 -0.63 -8.35
N LEU A 61 1.48 -0.75 -7.22
CA LEU A 61 0.21 -0.05 -6.99
C LEU A 61 0.42 1.46 -6.99
N LEU A 62 1.42 1.94 -6.24
CA LEU A 62 1.79 3.36 -6.19
C LEU A 62 2.15 3.89 -7.58
N TYR A 63 3.02 3.20 -8.33
CA TYR A 63 3.38 3.56 -9.69
C TYR A 63 2.16 3.69 -10.61
N ARG A 64 1.22 2.74 -10.54
CA ARG A 64 -0.02 2.78 -11.33
C ARG A 64 -0.90 3.96 -10.99
N VAL A 65 -1.04 4.28 -9.71
CA VAL A 65 -1.83 5.45 -9.26
C VAL A 65 -1.19 6.74 -9.79
N LEU A 66 0.12 6.91 -9.62
CA LEU A 66 0.85 8.07 -10.13
C LEU A 66 0.68 8.23 -11.64
N LYS A 67 0.82 7.14 -12.41
CA LYS A 67 0.60 7.14 -13.86
C LYS A 67 -0.82 7.50 -14.24
N LYS A 68 -1.80 6.89 -13.57
CA LYS A 68 -3.23 7.13 -13.81
C LYS A 68 -3.59 8.60 -13.56
N ASP A 69 -3.00 9.20 -12.54
CA ASP A 69 -3.25 10.60 -12.16
C ASP A 69 -2.39 11.61 -12.96
N GLY A 70 -1.72 11.13 -14.02
CA GLY A 70 -0.99 11.97 -14.98
C GLY A 70 0.40 12.42 -14.51
N PHE A 71 0.95 11.79 -13.47
CA PHE A 71 2.29 12.08 -12.98
C PHE A 71 3.32 11.67 -14.05
N LYS A 72 4.08 12.66 -14.55
CA LYS A 72 5.13 12.46 -15.55
C LYS A 72 6.45 12.17 -14.84
N LEU A 73 6.96 10.96 -14.99
CA LEU A 73 8.19 10.50 -14.34
C LEU A 73 9.47 11.06 -15.00
N LYS A 74 9.37 11.83 -16.11
CA LYS A 74 10.44 12.62 -16.77
C LYS A 74 11.82 11.93 -16.84
N GLY A 75 11.87 10.64 -17.16
CA GLY A 75 13.14 9.89 -17.20
C GLY A 75 13.88 9.73 -15.86
N HIS A 76 13.22 9.96 -14.73
CA HIS A 76 13.77 9.73 -13.40
C HIS A 76 13.47 8.30 -12.91
N SER A 77 14.35 7.76 -12.07
CA SER A 77 14.12 6.51 -11.36
C SER A 77 12.94 6.62 -10.39
N PHE A 78 12.37 5.48 -10.00
CA PHE A 78 11.30 5.45 -9.03
C PHE A 78 11.78 5.96 -7.66
N SER A 79 12.97 5.56 -7.21
CA SER A 79 13.65 6.09 -6.03
C SER A 79 13.78 7.62 -6.09
N TRP A 80 14.21 8.19 -7.22
CA TRP A 80 14.29 9.64 -7.35
C TRP A 80 12.93 10.30 -7.14
N VAL A 81 11.86 9.70 -7.66
CA VAL A 81 10.49 10.19 -7.49
C VAL A 81 10.07 10.15 -6.02
N ARG A 82 10.37 9.05 -5.31
CA ARG A 82 10.09 8.94 -3.86
C ARG A 82 10.77 10.07 -3.08
N GLU A 83 12.01 10.40 -3.42
CA GLU A 83 12.84 11.32 -2.64
C GLU A 83 12.65 12.80 -2.99
N ASN A 84 12.29 13.13 -4.24
CA ASN A 84 12.36 14.50 -4.77
C ASN A 84 11.02 15.12 -5.14
N CYS A 85 9.95 14.32 -5.27
CA CYS A 85 8.67 14.83 -5.75
C CYS A 85 7.77 15.42 -4.65
N ASN A 86 8.22 15.41 -3.39
CA ASN A 86 7.54 16.00 -2.22
C ASN A 86 6.02 15.67 -2.17
N LEU A 87 5.67 14.44 -2.51
CA LEU A 87 4.28 14.00 -2.52
C LEU A 87 3.77 13.87 -1.09
N VAL A 88 2.65 14.54 -0.81
CA VAL A 88 2.03 14.54 0.52
C VAL A 88 1.13 13.31 0.64
N ILE A 89 1.74 12.18 0.99
CA ILE A 89 1.06 10.91 1.23
C ILE A 89 1.51 10.30 2.57
N PHE A 90 0.66 9.45 3.16
CA PHE A 90 0.99 8.74 4.39
C PHE A 90 0.69 7.23 4.28
N PRO A 91 1.62 6.35 4.72
CA PRO A 91 3.00 6.63 5.08
C PRO A 91 3.75 7.37 3.96
N PRO A 92 4.83 8.12 4.27
CA PRO A 92 5.59 8.83 3.27
C PRO A 92 5.97 7.92 2.10
N ILE A 93 6.04 8.46 0.89
CA ILE A 93 6.35 7.69 -0.31
C ILE A 93 7.70 6.96 -0.24
N THR A 94 8.61 7.47 0.58
CA THR A 94 9.93 6.90 0.88
C THR A 94 9.86 5.69 1.82
N ALA A 95 8.77 5.50 2.57
CA ALA A 95 8.58 4.32 3.40
C ALA A 95 8.44 3.07 2.54
N PRO A 96 8.99 1.91 2.94
CA PRO A 96 8.95 0.68 2.16
C PRO A 96 7.51 0.18 1.94
N GLY A 97 7.33 -0.61 0.88
CA GLY A 97 6.03 -1.10 0.44
C GLY A 97 5.29 -1.92 1.49
N HIS A 98 5.99 -2.76 2.26
CA HIS A 98 5.40 -3.55 3.34
C HIS A 98 4.78 -2.66 4.42
N LEU A 99 5.38 -1.51 4.75
CA LEU A 99 4.81 -0.56 5.72
C LEU A 99 3.55 0.14 5.19
N ARG A 100 3.58 0.58 3.93
CA ARG A 100 2.39 1.16 3.29
C ARG A 100 1.26 0.15 3.19
N LYS A 101 1.59 -1.13 2.92
CA LYS A 101 0.64 -2.25 2.96
C LYS A 101 0.05 -2.45 4.36
N GLN A 102 0.89 -2.51 5.41
CA GLN A 102 0.38 -2.63 6.80
C GLN A 102 -0.55 -1.48 7.18
N PHE A 103 -0.20 -0.23 6.83
CA PHE A 103 -1.07 0.91 7.09
C PHE A 103 -2.44 0.75 6.41
N LYS A 104 -2.45 0.38 5.12
CA LYS A 104 -3.69 0.11 4.37
C LYS A 104 -4.50 -1.02 5.00
N ASP A 105 -3.84 -2.08 5.45
CA ASP A 105 -4.48 -3.23 6.09
C ASP A 105 -5.09 -2.83 7.46
N TYR A 106 -4.39 -2.01 8.24
CA TYR A 106 -4.92 -1.51 9.52
C TYR A 106 -6.16 -0.64 9.35
N ILE A 107 -6.22 0.21 8.32
CA ILE A 107 -7.43 0.97 7.98
C ILE A 107 -8.54 0.01 7.52
N SER A 108 -8.21 -0.96 6.66
CA SER A 108 -9.18 -1.88 6.06
C SER A 108 -9.85 -2.79 7.09
N THR A 109 -9.12 -3.14 8.16
CA THR A 109 -9.59 -3.99 9.27
C THR A 109 -10.34 -3.24 10.38
N LEU A 110 -10.49 -1.91 10.28
CA LEU A 110 -11.34 -1.17 11.22
C LEU A 110 -12.80 -1.63 11.10
N ASN A 111 -13.47 -1.79 12.24
CA ASN A 111 -14.89 -2.13 12.31
C ASN A 111 -15.77 -0.90 12.04
N LEU A 112 -15.66 -0.36 10.82
CA LEU A 112 -16.30 0.87 10.36
C LEU A 112 -16.82 0.68 8.92
N LYS A 113 -17.67 1.60 8.45
CA LYS A 113 -18.06 1.64 7.03
C LYS A 113 -16.92 2.18 6.17
N ASP A 114 -16.90 1.84 4.88
CA ASP A 114 -15.83 2.26 3.97
C ASP A 114 -15.65 3.78 3.90
N LYS A 115 -16.75 4.54 3.96
CA LYS A 115 -16.68 6.01 4.02
C LYS A 115 -15.92 6.48 5.26
N GLU A 116 -16.20 5.89 6.42
CA GLU A 116 -15.53 6.24 7.68
C GLU A 116 -14.06 5.82 7.65
N LYS A 117 -13.73 4.65 7.10
CA LYS A 117 -12.34 4.20 6.89
C LYS A 117 -11.54 5.18 6.02
N ASN A 118 -12.14 5.63 4.91
CA ASN A 118 -11.54 6.63 4.03
C ASN A 118 -11.34 7.96 4.75
N ASP A 119 -12.31 8.38 5.57
CA ASP A 119 -12.18 9.59 6.40
C ASP A 119 -11.04 9.48 7.42
N ILE A 120 -10.81 8.30 8.03
CA ILE A 120 -9.64 8.05 8.89
C ILE A 120 -8.35 8.18 8.09
N GLY A 121 -8.23 7.48 6.97
CA GLY A 121 -7.04 7.52 6.12
C GLY A 121 -6.72 8.95 5.66
N PHE A 122 -7.73 9.68 5.19
CA PHE A 122 -7.59 11.07 4.80
C PHE A 122 -7.20 11.97 5.98
N SER A 123 -7.78 11.77 7.17
CA SER A 123 -7.43 12.50 8.37
C SER A 123 -5.95 12.35 8.72
N ILE A 124 -5.41 11.13 8.63
CA ILE A 124 -3.99 10.88 8.91
C ILE A 124 -3.09 11.58 7.87
N VAL A 125 -3.43 11.49 6.59
CA VAL A 125 -2.70 12.21 5.52
C VAL A 125 -2.75 13.73 5.74
N ALA A 126 -3.90 14.27 6.14
CA ALA A 126 -4.05 15.70 6.43
C ALA A 126 -3.25 16.13 7.66
N GLN A 127 -3.20 15.32 8.73
CA GLN A 127 -2.35 15.58 9.89
C GLN A 127 -0.87 15.56 9.49
N TYR A 128 -0.45 14.60 8.66
CA TYR A 128 0.90 14.56 8.11
C TYR A 128 1.22 15.79 7.27
N ALA A 129 0.32 16.20 6.37
CA ALA A 129 0.46 17.39 5.54
C ALA A 129 0.68 18.67 6.37
N LEU A 130 -0.11 18.83 7.44
CA LEU A 130 0.02 19.96 8.36
C LEU A 130 1.33 19.88 9.14
N TYR A 131 1.70 18.69 9.61
CA TYR A 131 2.94 18.46 10.33
C TYR A 131 4.17 18.85 9.51
N ILE A 132 4.29 18.38 8.26
CA ILE A 132 5.43 18.71 7.40
C ILE A 132 5.42 20.18 6.95
N LYS A 133 4.24 20.80 6.86
CA LYS A 133 4.12 22.24 6.56
C LYS A 133 4.68 23.08 7.71
N GLU A 134 4.41 22.69 8.95
CA GLU A 134 4.96 23.32 10.16
C GLU A 134 6.44 22.97 10.37
N ASN A 135 6.87 21.79 9.92
CA ASN A 135 8.21 21.23 10.14
C ASN A 135 8.87 20.78 8.81
N PRO A 136 9.18 21.70 7.88
CA PRO A 136 9.65 21.34 6.53
C PRO A 136 11.00 20.61 6.50
N LYS A 137 11.82 20.75 7.56
CA LYS A 137 13.10 20.03 7.70
C LYS A 137 12.90 18.57 8.12
N GLU A 138 11.71 18.20 8.55
CA GLU A 138 11.37 16.84 9.01
C GLU A 138 10.66 16.01 7.92
N THR A 139 10.61 16.52 6.69
CA THR A 139 10.21 15.69 5.55
C THR A 139 11.20 14.53 5.40
N MET A 140 10.67 13.31 5.47
CA MET A 140 11.47 12.08 5.42
C MET A 140 11.97 11.81 4.00
N LYS A 141 13.16 12.34 3.69
CA LYS A 141 13.83 12.13 2.40
C LYS A 141 14.33 10.70 2.22
N ALA A 142 14.78 10.07 3.29
CA ALA A 142 15.16 8.66 3.31
C ALA A 142 14.48 7.98 4.49
N TYR A 143 14.05 6.74 4.28
CA TYR A 143 13.38 5.97 5.31
C TYR A 143 14.37 5.45 6.36
N SER A 144 13.98 5.52 7.63
CA SER A 144 14.56 4.74 8.73
C SER A 144 13.49 4.45 9.77
N ASN A 145 13.63 3.35 10.51
CA ASN A 145 12.69 3.01 11.59
C ASN A 145 12.60 4.14 12.62
N GLU A 146 13.73 4.74 13.01
CA GLU A 146 13.77 5.86 13.95
C GLU A 146 12.97 7.08 13.43
N ALA A 147 13.22 7.48 12.18
CA ALA A 147 12.51 8.62 11.59
C ALA A 147 11.00 8.36 11.45
N MET A 148 10.61 7.14 11.07
CA MET A 148 9.20 6.76 10.95
C MET A 148 8.51 6.67 12.31
N SER A 149 9.15 6.08 13.32
CA SER A 149 8.63 6.03 14.69
C SER A 149 8.48 7.42 15.27
N LYS A 150 9.46 8.31 15.10
CA LYS A 150 9.37 9.71 15.51
C LYS A 150 8.21 10.43 14.81
N LEU A 151 8.05 10.24 13.51
CA LEU A 151 6.94 10.80 12.76
C LEU A 151 5.59 10.34 13.33
N ILE A 152 5.42 9.04 13.58
CA ILE A 152 4.17 8.51 14.13
C ILE A 152 3.89 9.07 15.53
N LEU A 153 4.90 9.18 16.40
CA LEU A 153 4.76 9.80 17.72
C LEU A 153 4.30 11.25 17.62
N ASN A 154 4.84 12.02 16.69
CA ASN A 154 4.42 13.40 16.47
C ASN A 154 2.98 13.50 15.93
N LEU A 155 2.57 12.56 15.07
CA LEU A 155 1.17 12.47 14.63
C LEU A 155 0.22 12.08 15.76
N LEU A 156 0.64 11.19 16.66
CA LEU A 156 -0.12 10.84 17.86
C LEU A 156 -0.30 12.06 18.78
N GLU A 157 0.77 12.82 19.02
CA GLU A 157 0.70 14.07 19.77
C GLU A 157 -0.22 15.09 19.10
N TYR A 158 -0.13 15.22 17.77
CA TYR A 158 -1.02 16.09 17.00
C TYR A 158 -2.49 15.65 17.10
N ASN A 159 -2.74 14.34 17.11
CA ASN A 159 -4.08 13.77 17.26
C ASN A 159 -4.71 14.06 18.64
N GLU A 160 -3.92 14.20 19.70
CA GLU A 160 -4.42 14.57 21.04
C GLU A 160 -5.11 15.94 21.07
N LYS A 161 -4.80 16.85 20.13
CA LYS A 161 -5.52 18.13 19.96
C LYS A 161 -7.02 17.93 19.69
N TYR A 162 -7.41 16.78 19.12
CA TYR A 162 -8.79 16.45 18.78
C TYR A 162 -9.55 15.74 19.92
N LYS A 163 -8.85 15.31 20.99
CA LYS A 163 -9.43 14.61 22.14
C LYS A 163 -10.53 15.39 22.85
N LYS A 164 -10.45 16.73 22.85
CA LYS A 164 -11.41 17.62 23.54
C LYS A 164 -12.72 17.81 22.79
N ARG A 165 -12.88 17.22 21.59
CA ARG A 165 -14.10 17.34 20.80
C ARG A 165 -15.16 16.36 21.30
N THR A 166 -16.39 16.84 21.43
CA THR A 166 -17.51 16.08 22.02
C THR A 166 -18.44 15.46 20.96
N ASP A 167 -18.30 15.83 19.69
CA ASP A 167 -19.12 15.25 18.63
C ASP A 167 -18.67 13.82 18.30
N LYS A 168 -19.65 12.94 18.05
CA LYS A 168 -19.44 11.50 17.84
C LYS A 168 -18.46 11.20 16.71
N LEU A 169 -18.49 11.97 15.62
CA LEU A 169 -17.62 11.75 14.46
C LEU A 169 -16.17 12.09 14.80
N SER A 170 -15.94 13.17 15.52
CA SER A 170 -14.60 13.52 16.00
C SER A 170 -14.04 12.49 16.97
N ILE A 171 -14.86 11.91 17.86
CA ILE A 171 -14.43 10.84 18.78
C ILE A 171 -14.04 9.59 18.00
N ILE A 172 -14.89 9.13 17.07
CA ILE A 172 -14.58 7.99 16.20
C ILE A 172 -13.28 8.24 15.43
N ARG A 173 -13.10 9.44 14.89
CA ARG A 173 -11.89 9.81 14.16
C ARG A 173 -10.65 9.78 15.06
N TYR A 174 -10.73 10.38 16.23
CA TYR A 174 -9.65 10.43 17.20
C TYR A 174 -9.22 9.01 17.63
N GLU A 175 -10.16 8.16 18.06
CA GLU A 175 -9.87 6.81 18.56
C GLU A 175 -9.29 5.92 17.45
N ASN A 176 -9.87 5.94 16.25
CA ASN A 176 -9.40 5.09 15.16
C ASN A 176 -8.09 5.58 14.55
N THR A 177 -7.87 6.90 14.49
CA THR A 177 -6.57 7.45 14.09
C THR A 177 -5.48 7.00 15.06
N ARG A 178 -5.73 7.15 16.37
CA ARG A 178 -4.82 6.71 17.42
C ARG A 178 -4.56 5.20 17.35
N LEU A 179 -5.59 4.39 17.12
CA LEU A 179 -5.46 2.94 16.98
C LEU A 179 -4.58 2.54 15.79
N VAL A 180 -4.82 3.13 14.61
CA VAL A 180 -4.03 2.83 13.40
C VAL A 180 -2.56 3.23 13.59
N LEU A 181 -2.32 4.43 14.13
CA LEU A 181 -0.96 4.93 14.36
C LEU A 181 -0.21 4.09 15.39
N ASN A 182 -0.85 3.70 16.50
CA ASN A 182 -0.23 2.81 17.49
C ASN A 182 0.11 1.44 16.90
N ARG A 183 -0.79 0.82 16.13
CA ARG A 183 -0.51 -0.46 15.47
C ARG A 183 0.68 -0.37 14.51
N LEU A 184 0.78 0.73 13.78
CA LEU A 184 1.90 0.98 12.88
C LEU A 184 3.21 1.19 13.64
N LEU A 185 3.18 1.94 14.76
CA LEU A 185 4.34 2.12 15.63
C LEU A 185 4.81 0.79 16.23
N ASP A 186 3.87 -0.03 16.72
CA ASP A 186 4.18 -1.36 17.26
C ASP A 186 4.79 -2.25 16.19
N TYR A 187 4.27 -2.23 14.95
CA TYR A 187 4.82 -2.99 13.83
C TYR A 187 6.28 -2.58 13.52
N ILE A 188 6.57 -1.28 13.48
CA ILE A 188 7.93 -0.77 13.23
C ILE A 188 8.88 -1.22 14.33
N ASN A 189 8.46 -1.15 15.60
CA ASN A 189 9.32 -1.45 16.74
C ASN A 189 9.49 -2.96 17.02
N THR A 190 8.62 -3.83 16.49
CA THR A 190 8.64 -5.27 16.80
C THR A 190 9.20 -6.15 15.69
N LYS A 191 9.15 -5.70 14.43
CA LYS A 191 9.59 -6.51 13.29
C LYS A 191 10.99 -6.19 12.77
N HIS A 192 11.62 -5.09 13.20
CA HIS A 192 12.95 -4.67 12.74
C HIS A 192 13.75 -3.88 13.77
#